data_AF-A0A292PP95-F1
#
_entry.id   AF-A0A292PP95-F1
#
_cell.length_a   1.000
_cell.length_b   1.000
_cell.length_c   1.000
_cell.angle_alpha   90.00
_cell.angle_beta   90.00
_cell.angle_gamma   90.00
#
_symmetry.space_group_name_H-M   'P 1'
#
loop_
_entity.id
_entity.type
_entity.pdbx_description
1 polymer ?
#
loop_
_entity_poly.entity_id
_entity_poly.type
_entity_poly.pdbx_seq_one_letter_code
_entity_poly.pdbx_strand_id
1 'polypeptide(L)'
;MKPGVESRTKALNRKLFHHANGYEWVEWKAIEWDNRHTSRNPKDLKAVTTPHARKPALPQYHTFGISSASKSRDSTIKTPHNIFDLHDQHHKHHRQPICLEKISAMSCDVKTTQWRLVEVGRVVLLNKGPYCGKLATVVEIIDHKRILIDSPTIPRQSYSLKNVTLTPIVIDNLPRAARNGIVKKLWEKCDVDTKWAESSWAKKIASKETRRNLSDFDRFRVLVLRKQRRYEIRKAAAKA
;
A
#
# COMPACT_ATOMS: atom_id res chain seq x y z
N MET A 1 -49.23 -15.92 42.27
CA MET A 1 -50.17 -16.33 41.20
C MET A 1 -49.56 -15.98 39.84
N LYS A 2 -49.74 -16.85 38.85
CA LYS A 2 -49.04 -16.92 37.56
C LYS A 2 -49.32 -15.70 36.65
N PRO A 3 -48.41 -15.33 35.73
CA PRO A 3 -48.73 -14.41 34.62
C PRO A 3 -49.54 -15.12 33.53
N GLY A 4 -50.54 -14.42 33.00
CA GLY A 4 -51.46 -14.87 31.94
C GLY A 4 -51.01 -14.41 30.55
N VAL A 5 -51.05 -15.39 29.64
CA VAL A 5 -50.95 -15.34 28.16
C VAL A 5 -52.31 -14.81 27.63
N GLU A 6 -52.44 -13.91 26.66
CA GLU A 6 -52.35 -14.06 25.19
C GLU A 6 -52.91 -12.72 24.61
N SER A 7 -52.52 -12.19 23.45
CA SER A 7 -53.17 -12.58 22.20
C SER A 7 -52.66 -11.78 20.98
N ARG A 8 -52.86 -12.46 19.86
CA ARG A 8 -52.42 -12.30 18.48
C ARG A 8 -53.35 -11.35 17.70
N THR A 9 -52.81 -10.52 16.79
CA THR A 9 -53.44 -9.89 15.57
C THR A 9 -52.49 -8.76 15.11
N LYS A 10 -52.21 -8.40 13.85
CA LYS A 10 -52.67 -8.60 12.46
C LYS A 10 -51.43 -8.35 11.57
N ALA A 11 -51.06 -9.24 10.65
CA ALA A 11 -51.41 -9.20 9.22
C ALA A 11 -50.93 -7.96 8.42
N LEU A 12 -50.15 -8.27 7.37
CA LEU A 12 -50.06 -7.61 6.05
C LEU A 12 -49.33 -6.26 5.92
N ASN A 13 -48.10 -6.32 5.38
CA ASN A 13 -47.77 -5.52 4.21
C ASN A 13 -46.67 -6.18 3.35
N ARG A 14 -47.11 -6.69 2.20
CA ARG A 14 -46.30 -7.31 1.14
C ARG A 14 -46.34 -6.37 -0.06
N LYS A 15 -45.23 -5.68 -0.36
CA LYS A 15 -44.93 -5.06 -1.67
C LYS A 15 -43.45 -5.34 -1.94
N LEU A 16 -43.15 -6.34 -2.77
CA LEU A 16 -42.93 -6.19 -4.22
C LEU A 16 -41.87 -5.12 -4.52
N PHE A 17 -40.61 -5.53 -4.62
CA PHE A 17 -39.66 -4.93 -5.56
C PHE A 17 -38.83 -6.04 -6.19
N HIS A 18 -38.74 -5.97 -7.52
CA HIS A 18 -38.15 -6.97 -8.39
C HIS A 18 -36.63 -7.08 -8.24
N HIS A 19 -36.18 -8.32 -8.45
CA HIS A 19 -34.81 -8.78 -8.61
C HIS A 19 -34.00 -7.96 -9.61
N ALA A 20 -32.78 -7.56 -9.23
CA ALA A 20 -31.64 -7.43 -10.12
C ALA A 20 -30.35 -7.51 -9.28
N ASN A 21 -29.41 -8.36 -9.73
CA ASN A 21 -28.11 -8.69 -9.14
C ASN A 21 -28.17 -9.84 -8.13
N GLY A 22 -28.12 -11.06 -8.68
CA GLY A 22 -27.97 -12.30 -7.93
C GLY A 22 -26.66 -12.35 -7.17
N TYR A 23 -26.78 -12.31 -5.85
CA TYR A 23 -25.85 -12.89 -4.89
C TYR A 23 -26.70 -13.49 -3.78
N GLU A 24 -26.90 -14.80 -3.87
CA GLU A 24 -27.68 -15.58 -2.92
C GLU A 24 -26.86 -15.76 -1.64
N TRP A 25 -27.43 -15.30 -0.54
CA TRP A 25 -26.89 -15.46 0.80
C TRP A 25 -27.01 -16.93 1.20
N VAL A 26 -25.88 -17.63 1.27
CA VAL A 26 -25.87 -18.98 1.83
C VAL A 26 -25.92 -18.86 3.36
N GLU A 27 -27.12 -19.09 3.84
CA GLU A 27 -27.58 -19.39 5.18
C GLU A 27 -26.53 -20.10 6.06
N TRP A 28 -26.37 -19.64 7.30
CA TRP A 28 -25.53 -20.25 8.32
C TRP A 28 -26.08 -21.64 8.69
N LYS A 29 -25.51 -22.71 8.13
CA LYS A 29 -25.59 -24.02 8.79
C LYS A 29 -24.60 -24.03 9.94
N ALA A 30 -25.14 -23.99 11.16
CA ALA A 30 -24.42 -24.41 12.35
C ALA A 30 -23.82 -25.81 12.09
N ILE A 31 -22.49 -25.89 12.04
CA ILE A 31 -21.79 -27.17 12.05
C ILE A 31 -21.89 -27.68 13.48
N GLU A 32 -22.87 -28.53 13.72
CA GLU A 32 -22.98 -29.39 14.88
C GLU A 32 -21.77 -30.35 14.84
N TRP A 33 -20.85 -30.17 15.80
CA TRP A 33 -19.66 -31.01 15.91
C TRP A 33 -20.03 -32.29 16.66
N ASP A 34 -20.14 -33.38 15.90
CA ASP A 34 -20.50 -34.70 16.38
C ASP A 34 -19.34 -35.30 17.21
N ASN A 35 -19.57 -35.41 18.52
CA ASN A 35 -18.59 -35.83 19.51
C ASN A 35 -18.63 -37.37 19.62
N ARG A 36 -18.02 -38.08 18.65
CA ARG A 36 -17.90 -39.56 18.68
C ARG A 36 -16.43 -40.04 18.75
N HIS A 37 -16.00 -40.27 20.00
CA HIS A 37 -15.08 -41.29 20.53
C HIS A 37 -13.78 -41.65 19.79
N THR A 38 -12.63 -41.42 20.44
CA THR A 38 -11.71 -42.52 20.79
C THR A 38 -10.92 -42.16 22.06
N SER A 39 -11.22 -42.82 23.19
CA SER A 39 -10.26 -42.95 24.28
C SER A 39 -9.09 -43.79 23.77
N ARG A 40 -7.89 -43.21 23.63
CA ARG A 40 -6.69 -44.02 23.37
C ARG A 40 -6.26 -44.70 24.67
N ASN A 41 -6.12 -46.02 24.63
CA ASN A 41 -5.65 -46.85 25.73
C ASN A 41 -4.16 -46.51 26.02
N PRO A 42 -3.74 -46.32 27.28
CA PRO A 42 -2.36 -45.91 27.60
C PRO A 42 -1.26 -46.89 27.17
N LYS A 43 -1.61 -48.10 26.71
CA LYS A 43 -0.66 -49.16 26.33
C LYS A 43 -0.05 -49.02 24.94
N ASP A 44 -0.54 -48.10 24.11
CA ASP A 44 -0.12 -47.95 22.70
C ASP A 44 1.01 -46.93 22.47
N LEU A 45 1.64 -46.42 23.53
CA LEU A 45 2.81 -45.54 23.44
C LEU A 45 4.10 -46.36 23.27
N LYS A 46 4.41 -46.76 22.03
CA LYS A 46 5.79 -47.18 21.69
C LYS A 46 6.68 -45.93 21.56
N ALA A 47 7.72 -45.87 22.38
CA ALA A 47 8.70 -44.78 22.38
C ALA A 47 9.41 -44.69 21.02
N VAL A 48 9.19 -43.59 20.29
CA VAL A 48 10.03 -43.21 19.16
C VAL A 48 11.32 -42.62 19.72
N THR A 49 12.41 -43.37 19.64
CA THR A 49 13.75 -42.85 19.89
C THR A 49 14.16 -41.96 18.72
N THR A 50 14.34 -40.67 18.99
CA THR A 50 14.82 -39.68 18.02
C THR A 50 16.27 -40.00 17.63
N PRO A 51 16.61 -40.25 16.35
CA PRO A 51 18.00 -40.35 15.96
C PRO A 51 18.61 -38.95 15.95
N HIS A 52 19.78 -38.82 16.58
CA HIS A 52 20.56 -37.58 16.66
C HIS A 52 20.94 -37.10 15.25
N ALA A 53 20.44 -35.93 14.84
CA ALA A 53 20.69 -35.37 13.52
C ALA A 53 22.17 -35.02 13.33
N ARG A 54 22.86 -35.70 12.41
CA ARG A 54 24.18 -35.26 11.92
C ARG A 54 23.99 -33.97 11.11
N LYS A 55 24.70 -32.90 11.49
CA LYS A 55 24.73 -31.62 10.76
C LYS A 55 25.21 -31.86 9.31
N PRO A 56 24.51 -31.38 8.27
CA PRO A 56 25.06 -31.43 6.91
C PRO A 56 26.20 -30.40 6.76
N ALA A 57 27.28 -30.83 6.11
CA ALA A 57 28.42 -29.98 5.79
C ALA A 57 28.02 -28.89 4.77
N LEU A 58 28.56 -27.68 4.95
CA LEU A 58 28.38 -26.55 4.02
C LEU A 58 29.13 -26.84 2.70
N PRO A 59 28.53 -26.59 1.52
CA PRO A 59 29.25 -26.68 0.26
C PRO A 59 30.19 -25.49 0.08
N GLN A 60 31.43 -25.76 -0.37
CA GLN A 60 32.39 -24.74 -0.76
C GLN A 60 32.03 -24.20 -2.15
N TYR A 61 31.98 -22.87 -2.28
CA TYR A 61 31.72 -22.20 -3.55
C TYR A 61 33.04 -22.04 -4.31
N HIS A 62 33.13 -22.58 -5.51
CA HIS A 62 34.18 -22.21 -6.46
C HIS A 62 33.76 -20.96 -7.22
N THR A 63 34.56 -19.90 -7.11
CA THR A 63 34.43 -18.68 -7.92
C THR A 63 34.89 -18.97 -9.34
N PHE A 64 33.96 -19.09 -10.29
CA PHE A 64 34.28 -19.01 -11.71
C PHE A 64 34.45 -17.54 -12.10
N GLY A 65 35.69 -17.17 -12.48
CA GLY A 65 36.01 -15.87 -13.03
C GLY A 65 35.37 -15.68 -14.41
N ILE A 66 34.69 -14.55 -14.59
CA ILE A 66 34.17 -14.11 -15.88
C ILE A 66 35.29 -13.32 -16.56
N SER A 67 35.87 -13.88 -17.63
CA SER A 67 36.75 -13.12 -18.53
C SER A 67 35.90 -12.36 -19.56
N SER A 68 36.14 -11.06 -19.69
CA SER A 68 35.52 -10.20 -20.68
C SER A 68 36.24 -10.34 -22.03
N ALA A 69 35.62 -11.03 -22.98
CA ALA A 69 36.05 -11.04 -24.38
C ALA A 69 35.23 -10.02 -25.19
N SER A 70 35.82 -8.87 -25.51
CA SER A 70 35.28 -7.89 -26.45
C SER A 70 35.53 -8.35 -27.89
N LYS A 71 34.47 -8.60 -28.65
CA LYS A 71 34.57 -8.90 -30.08
C LYS A 71 34.07 -7.68 -30.86
N SER A 72 34.99 -6.90 -31.41
CA SER A 72 34.72 -5.87 -32.41
C SER A 72 34.12 -6.52 -33.66
N ARG A 73 33.13 -5.87 -34.25
CA ARG A 73 32.65 -6.19 -35.59
C ARG A 73 32.81 -4.93 -36.44
N ASP A 74 33.88 -4.92 -37.23
CA ASP A 74 33.99 -4.08 -38.42
C ASP A 74 33.14 -4.70 -39.52
N SER A 75 32.30 -3.88 -40.17
CA SER A 75 31.60 -4.26 -41.39
C SER A 75 31.95 -3.27 -42.49
N THR A 76 32.99 -3.60 -43.26
CA THR A 76 33.37 -2.94 -44.50
C THR A 76 32.34 -3.29 -45.58
N ILE A 77 31.61 -2.29 -46.08
CA ILE A 77 30.62 -2.44 -47.14
C ILE A 77 31.36 -2.48 -48.49
N LYS A 78 31.07 -3.52 -49.28
CA LYS A 78 31.58 -3.72 -50.64
C LYS A 78 30.87 -2.78 -51.62
N THR A 79 31.63 -2.07 -52.44
CA THR A 79 31.17 -1.31 -53.61
C THR A 79 31.02 -2.24 -54.82
N PRO A 80 29.99 -2.05 -55.67
CA PRO A 80 30.03 -2.50 -57.06
C PRO A 80 30.27 -1.35 -58.04
N HIS A 81 30.85 -1.73 -59.17
CA HIS A 81 31.40 -0.93 -60.26
C HIS A 81 30.38 -0.48 -61.32
N ASN A 82 30.86 0.47 -62.15
CA ASN A 82 30.37 0.95 -63.47
C ASN A 82 29.09 1.79 -63.44
N ILE A 83 29.08 3.10 -63.74
CA ILE A 83 29.73 3.93 -64.78
C ILE A 83 29.22 3.64 -66.22
N PHE A 84 28.52 4.65 -66.76
CA PHE A 84 27.99 4.86 -68.12
C PHE A 84 26.84 3.96 -68.61
N ASP A 85 25.63 4.53 -68.72
CA ASP A 85 25.06 4.83 -70.04
C ASP A 85 23.85 5.80 -69.99
N LEU A 86 23.78 6.62 -71.03
CA LEU A 86 22.83 7.71 -71.28
C LEU A 86 21.41 7.23 -71.63
N HIS A 87 20.39 7.90 -71.08
CA HIS A 87 19.40 8.66 -71.88
C HIS A 87 18.30 9.30 -71.02
N ASP A 88 18.08 10.59 -71.29
CA ASP A 88 16.79 11.20 -71.60
C ASP A 88 16.15 12.23 -70.64
N GLN A 89 16.00 13.40 -71.27
CA GLN A 89 15.01 14.49 -71.18
C GLN A 89 14.85 15.34 -69.93
N HIS A 90 15.30 16.58 -70.15
CA HIS A 90 14.87 17.83 -69.55
C HIS A 90 13.34 17.90 -69.32
N HIS A 91 12.89 17.60 -68.10
CA HIS A 91 11.59 18.05 -67.63
C HIS A 91 11.77 19.08 -66.51
N LYS A 92 11.22 20.27 -66.77
CA LYS A 92 11.26 21.47 -65.93
C LYS A 92 10.81 21.14 -64.50
N HIS A 93 11.76 21.12 -63.55
CA HIS A 93 11.43 21.06 -62.14
C HIS A 93 10.85 22.40 -61.69
N HIS A 94 9.54 22.42 -61.46
CA HIS A 94 8.91 23.34 -60.52
C HIS A 94 9.71 23.29 -59.21
N ARG A 95 10.44 24.36 -58.88
CA ARG A 95 10.92 24.59 -57.51
C ARG A 95 9.69 24.80 -56.63
N GLN A 96 9.23 23.74 -56.01
CA GLN A 96 8.41 23.86 -54.81
C GLN A 96 9.30 24.50 -53.73
N PRO A 97 8.81 25.48 -52.95
CA PRO A 97 9.56 26.00 -51.84
C PRO A 97 9.84 24.85 -50.87
N ILE A 98 11.09 24.71 -50.44
CA ILE A 98 11.47 23.82 -49.34
C ILE A 98 10.58 24.16 -48.15
N CYS A 99 9.58 23.32 -47.92
CA CYS A 99 8.70 23.39 -46.77
C CYS A 99 9.60 23.37 -45.53
N LEU A 100 9.37 24.34 -44.65
CA LEU A 100 9.95 24.47 -43.32
C LEU A 100 9.82 23.12 -42.60
N GLU A 101 10.87 22.30 -42.65
CA GLU A 101 10.89 21.03 -41.94
C GLU A 101 10.89 21.32 -40.45
N LYS A 102 9.84 20.80 -39.80
CA LYS A 102 9.57 20.88 -38.38
C LYS A 102 10.81 20.49 -37.59
N ILE A 103 11.40 21.46 -36.91
CA ILE A 103 12.24 21.20 -35.74
C ILE A 103 11.29 20.63 -34.68
N SER A 104 11.15 19.30 -34.66
CA SER A 104 10.50 18.60 -33.55
C SER A 104 11.40 18.75 -32.34
N ALA A 105 11.16 19.79 -31.54
CA ALA A 105 11.82 20.00 -30.27
C ALA A 105 11.70 18.71 -29.44
N MET A 106 12.85 18.14 -29.06
CA MET A 106 12.88 17.09 -28.06
C MET A 106 12.38 17.68 -26.73
N SER A 107 11.10 17.47 -26.41
CA SER A 107 10.55 17.80 -25.11
C SER A 107 11.07 16.78 -24.10
N CYS A 108 12.05 17.14 -23.28
CA CYS A 108 12.39 16.36 -22.11
C CYS A 108 11.33 16.59 -21.02
N ASP A 109 10.58 15.54 -20.69
CA ASP A 109 9.65 15.55 -19.55
C ASP A 109 10.46 15.52 -18.25
N VAL A 110 10.79 16.71 -17.73
CA VAL A 110 11.49 16.83 -16.45
C VAL A 110 10.53 16.47 -15.32
N LYS A 111 10.62 15.24 -14.82
CA LYS A 111 9.91 14.81 -13.62
C LYS A 111 10.52 15.47 -12.39
N THR A 112 9.87 16.51 -11.87
CA THR A 112 10.32 17.17 -10.64
C THR A 112 10.11 16.26 -9.43
N THR A 113 11.12 16.14 -8.58
CA THR A 113 10.98 15.41 -7.31
C THR A 113 10.09 16.20 -6.37
N GLN A 114 8.93 15.66 -6.00
CA GLN A 114 8.06 16.29 -5.02
C GLN A 114 8.51 15.93 -3.60
N TRP A 115 9.24 16.83 -2.95
CA TRP A 115 9.58 16.72 -1.54
C TRP A 115 8.41 17.17 -0.64
N ARG A 116 8.36 16.64 0.58
CA ARG A 116 7.47 17.17 1.63
C ARG A 116 8.17 18.34 2.29
N LEU A 117 7.68 19.53 2.02
CA LEU A 117 8.26 20.77 2.53
C LEU A 117 7.80 21.03 3.97
N VAL A 118 8.65 21.67 4.76
CA VAL A 118 8.23 22.20 6.07
C VAL A 118 7.60 23.56 5.81
N GLU A 119 6.28 23.62 5.98
CA GLU A 119 5.47 24.82 5.76
C GLU A 119 4.42 24.94 6.86
N VAL A 120 3.89 26.15 7.05
CA VAL A 120 2.80 26.41 7.99
C VAL A 120 1.56 25.67 7.51
N GLY A 121 0.87 24.97 8.41
CA GLY A 121 -0.32 24.18 8.09
C GLY A 121 -0.02 22.71 7.78
N ARG A 122 1.25 22.31 7.58
CA ARG A 122 1.56 20.90 7.37
C ARG A 122 1.33 20.07 8.62
N VAL A 123 0.65 18.95 8.45
CA VAL A 123 0.39 17.99 9.52
C VAL A 123 1.58 17.06 9.67
N VAL A 124 1.93 16.78 10.91
CA VAL A 124 3.11 16.03 11.28
C VAL A 124 2.79 14.96 12.31
N LEU A 125 3.48 13.83 12.20
CA LEU A 125 3.42 12.72 13.15
C LEU A 125 4.59 12.84 14.13
N LEU A 126 4.29 12.85 15.43
CA LEU A 126 5.33 12.91 16.46
C LEU A 126 5.90 11.53 16.74
N ASN A 127 7.22 11.38 16.70
CA ASN A 127 7.89 10.07 16.90
C ASN A 127 8.43 9.86 18.31
N LYS A 128 8.67 10.94 19.08
CA LYS A 128 9.29 10.88 20.41
C LYS A 128 8.56 11.74 21.43
N GLY A 129 8.87 11.57 22.71
CA GLY A 129 8.29 12.37 23.79
C GLY A 129 6.89 11.89 24.22
N PRO A 130 6.21 12.66 25.08
CA PRO A 130 4.97 12.22 25.73
C PRO A 130 3.80 12.04 24.75
N TYR A 131 3.82 12.74 23.62
CA TYR A 131 2.77 12.72 22.59
C TYR A 131 3.13 11.86 21.38
N CYS A 132 3.95 10.82 21.57
CA CYS A 132 4.35 9.90 20.51
C CYS A 132 3.13 9.27 19.80
N GLY A 133 3.18 9.22 18.47
CA GLY A 133 2.11 8.66 17.64
C GLY A 133 0.90 9.58 17.44
N LYS A 134 0.90 10.77 18.04
CA LYS A 134 -0.16 11.77 17.83
C LYS A 134 0.20 12.71 16.68
N LEU A 135 -0.84 13.32 16.11
CA LEU A 135 -0.70 14.31 15.04
C LEU A 135 -0.66 15.72 15.62
N ALA A 136 0.09 16.58 14.94
CA ALA A 136 0.15 18.01 15.20
C ALA A 136 0.28 18.79 13.89
N THR A 137 -0.03 20.08 13.92
CA THR A 137 0.20 20.99 12.78
C THR A 137 1.39 21.89 13.06
N VAL A 138 2.20 22.17 12.03
CA VAL A 138 3.23 23.20 12.09
C VAL A 138 2.57 24.58 12.03
N VAL A 139 2.71 25.37 13.08
CA VAL A 139 2.12 26.72 13.16
C VAL A 139 3.14 27.80 12.76
N GLU A 140 4.39 27.60 13.16
CA GLU A 140 5.48 28.53 12.88
C GLU A 140 6.79 27.76 12.78
N ILE A 141 7.68 28.21 11.90
CA ILE A 141 9.04 27.72 11.79
C ILE A 141 9.90 28.66 12.63
N ILE A 142 10.56 28.12 13.65
CA ILE A 142 11.41 28.89 14.56
C ILE A 142 12.80 28.99 13.92
N ASP A 143 13.43 27.83 13.74
CA ASP A 143 14.76 27.69 13.14
C ASP A 143 14.74 26.52 12.14
N HIS A 144 15.84 26.30 11.42
CA HIS A 144 16.00 25.16 10.50
C HIS A 144 15.80 23.78 11.13
N LYS A 145 15.96 23.67 12.46
CA LYS A 145 15.87 22.40 13.19
C LYS A 145 14.65 22.33 14.11
N ARG A 146 13.95 23.44 14.33
CA ARG A 146 12.88 23.56 15.33
C ARG A 146 11.65 24.22 14.75
N ILE A 147 10.51 23.66 15.10
CA ILE A 147 9.19 24.15 14.70
C ILE A 147 8.33 24.35 15.92
N LEU A 148 7.38 25.26 15.82
CA LEU A 148 6.30 25.43 16.77
C LEU A 148 5.13 24.57 16.31
N ILE A 149 4.75 23.59 17.14
CA ILE A 149 3.64 22.68 16.85
C ILE A 149 2.43 23.03 17.70
N ASP A 150 1.24 22.74 17.17
CA ASP A 150 -0.02 22.87 17.89
C ASP A 150 -1.03 21.82 17.41
N SER A 151 -1.92 21.38 18.29
CA SER A 151 -3.03 20.51 17.93
C SER A 151 -4.17 20.64 18.96
N PRO A 152 -5.40 20.18 18.68
CA PRO A 152 -6.48 20.24 19.66
C PRO A 152 -6.20 19.42 20.92
N THR A 153 -5.36 18.37 20.82
CA THR A 153 -5.01 17.48 21.94
C THR A 153 -3.65 17.83 22.56
N ILE A 154 -2.73 18.38 21.77
CA ILE A 154 -1.34 18.63 22.17
C ILE A 154 -1.18 20.13 22.43
N PRO A 155 -0.66 20.54 23.59
CA PRO A 155 -0.43 21.95 23.87
C PRO A 155 0.62 22.52 22.92
N ARG A 156 0.50 23.83 22.63
CA ARG A 156 1.48 24.55 21.82
C ARG A 156 2.86 24.43 22.46
N GLN A 157 3.83 23.90 21.71
CA GLN A 157 5.20 23.73 22.19
C GLN A 157 6.21 23.80 21.05
N SER A 158 7.45 24.17 21.37
CA SER A 158 8.56 24.04 20.43
C SER A 158 8.98 22.58 20.33
N TYR A 159 9.28 22.11 19.12
CA TYR A 159 9.61 20.72 18.87
C TYR A 159 10.68 20.60 17.79
N SER A 160 11.56 19.59 17.91
CA SER A 160 12.66 19.37 16.98
C SER A 160 12.19 18.61 15.74
N LEU A 161 12.52 19.10 14.55
CA LEU A 161 12.17 18.47 13.26
C LEU A 161 12.74 17.05 13.12
N LYS A 162 13.86 16.73 13.82
CA LYS A 162 14.44 15.39 13.84
C LYS A 162 13.52 14.33 14.45
N ASN A 163 12.63 14.75 15.36
CA ASN A 163 11.75 13.86 16.11
C ASN A 163 10.34 13.76 15.50
N VAL A 164 10.17 14.29 14.28
CA VAL A 164 8.89 14.44 13.60
C VAL A 164 8.96 13.79 12.24
N THR A 165 7.86 13.16 11.82
CA THR A 165 7.71 12.71 10.43
C THR A 165 6.66 13.55 9.72
N LEU A 166 7.02 14.16 8.60
CA LEU A 166 6.10 14.96 7.80
C LEU A 166 5.09 14.05 7.07
N THR A 167 3.81 14.36 7.23
CA THR A 167 2.73 13.69 6.49
C THR A 167 2.44 14.45 5.19
N PRO A 168 1.77 13.83 4.20
CA PRO A 168 1.36 14.55 2.99
C PRO A 168 0.24 15.57 3.23
N ILE A 169 -0.49 15.46 4.34
CA ILE A 169 -1.67 16.28 4.64
C ILE A 169 -1.22 17.71 5.01
N VAL A 170 -1.89 18.70 4.40
CA VAL A 170 -1.70 20.13 4.68
C VAL A 170 -3.06 20.73 4.99
N ILE A 171 -3.11 21.61 5.99
CA ILE A 171 -4.24 22.47 6.29
C ILE A 171 -4.01 23.76 5.53
N ASP A 172 -4.82 23.99 4.50
CA ASP A 172 -4.72 25.19 3.67
C ASP A 172 -5.16 26.42 4.46
N ASN A 173 -4.58 27.58 4.13
CA ASN A 173 -4.93 28.89 4.69
C ASN A 173 -4.75 29.03 6.22
N LEU A 174 -3.79 28.31 6.82
CA LEU A 174 -3.40 28.56 8.20
C LEU A 174 -2.48 29.79 8.29
N PRO A 175 -2.88 30.87 8.99
CA PRO A 175 -1.98 32.00 9.19
C PRO A 175 -0.79 31.60 10.06
N ARG A 176 0.39 32.17 9.77
CA ARG A 176 1.59 32.01 10.59
C ARG A 176 1.29 32.46 12.03
N ALA A 177 1.76 31.68 13.01
CA ALA A 177 1.53 31.95 14.44
C ALA A 177 0.03 31.96 14.85
N ALA A 178 -0.84 31.26 14.12
CA ALA A 178 -2.25 31.07 14.49
C ALA A 178 -2.40 30.55 15.92
N ARG A 179 -3.37 31.09 16.67
CA ARG A 179 -3.75 30.62 18.02
C ARG A 179 -4.52 29.30 17.95
N ASN A 180 -4.51 28.53 19.05
CA ASN A 180 -5.13 27.19 19.15
C ASN A 180 -6.59 27.15 18.69
N GLY A 181 -7.37 28.19 18.97
CA GLY A 181 -8.77 28.26 18.56
C GLY A 181 -8.95 28.30 17.04
N ILE A 182 -8.04 28.93 16.30
CA ILE A 182 -8.06 28.96 14.83
C ILE A 182 -7.60 27.61 14.28
N VAL A 183 -6.53 27.06 14.84
CA VAL A 183 -6.00 25.74 14.47
C VAL A 183 -7.09 24.67 14.61
N LYS A 184 -7.82 24.66 15.73
CA LYS A 184 -8.92 23.70 15.96
C LYS A 184 -10.04 23.84 14.91
N LYS A 185 -10.48 25.08 14.63
CA LYS A 185 -11.50 25.35 13.61
C LYS A 185 -11.08 24.85 12.22
N LEU A 186 -9.83 25.10 11.82
CA LEU A 186 -9.32 24.67 10.52
C LEU A 186 -9.05 23.17 10.47
N TRP A 187 -8.61 22.57 11.58
CA TRP A 187 -8.43 21.12 11.70
C TRP A 187 -9.72 20.36 11.44
N GLU A 188 -10.82 20.82 12.05
CA GLU A 188 -12.16 20.28 11.85
C GLU A 188 -12.65 20.53 10.41
N LYS A 189 -12.50 21.76 9.89
CA LYS A 189 -12.90 22.09 8.50
C LYS A 189 -12.18 21.26 7.44
N CYS A 190 -10.93 20.88 7.68
CA CYS A 190 -10.13 20.10 6.75
C CYS A 190 -10.28 18.59 6.97
N ASP A 191 -11.05 18.13 7.96
CA ASP A 191 -11.25 16.72 8.32
C ASP A 191 -9.94 15.92 8.39
N VAL A 192 -8.94 16.48 9.06
CA VAL A 192 -7.57 15.94 9.11
C VAL A 192 -7.57 14.51 9.66
N ASP A 193 -8.37 14.23 10.67
CA ASP A 193 -8.44 12.91 11.32
C ASP A 193 -9.01 11.85 10.38
N THR A 194 -10.05 12.18 9.61
CA THR A 194 -10.64 11.29 8.59
C THR A 194 -9.64 11.01 7.47
N LYS A 195 -9.02 12.06 6.92
CA LYS A 195 -7.98 11.93 5.89
C LYS A 195 -6.79 11.10 6.37
N TRP A 196 -6.39 11.25 7.64
CA TRP A 196 -5.35 10.43 8.22
C TRP A 196 -5.80 8.98 8.35
N ALA A 197 -6.98 8.70 8.90
CA ALA A 197 -7.50 7.34 9.07
C ALA A 197 -7.66 6.58 7.75
N GLU A 198 -8.05 7.28 6.67
CA GLU A 198 -8.15 6.71 5.33
C GLU A 198 -6.80 6.37 4.70
N SER A 199 -5.74 7.08 5.13
CA SER A 199 -4.40 6.89 4.57
C SER A 199 -3.90 5.45 4.76
N SER A 200 -3.19 4.95 3.75
CA SER A 200 -2.54 3.62 3.83
C SER A 200 -1.51 3.55 4.97
N TRP A 201 -0.97 4.69 5.39
CA TRP A 201 -0.03 4.78 6.50
C TRP A 201 -0.73 4.53 7.83
N ALA A 202 -1.82 5.23 8.15
CA ALA A 202 -2.57 5.00 9.39
C ALA A 202 -3.09 3.56 9.46
N LYS A 203 -3.63 3.03 8.35
CA LYS A 203 -4.08 1.63 8.23
C LYS A 203 -2.95 0.64 8.55
N LYS A 204 -1.72 0.91 8.11
CA LYS A 204 -0.54 0.08 8.45
C LYS A 204 -0.17 0.17 9.93
N ILE A 205 -0.25 1.35 10.53
CA ILE A 205 0.00 1.53 11.97
C ILE A 205 -1.03 0.74 12.77
N ALA A 206 -2.33 0.90 12.47
CA ALA A 206 -3.41 0.16 13.11
C ALA A 206 -3.29 -1.36 12.91
N SER A 207 -2.91 -1.82 11.70
CA SER A 207 -2.66 -3.24 11.45
C SER A 207 -1.48 -3.79 12.27
N LYS A 208 -0.45 -2.97 12.52
CA LYS A 208 0.70 -3.36 13.36
C LYS A 208 0.31 -3.42 14.83
N GLU A 209 -0.50 -2.47 15.29
CA GLU A 209 -0.99 -2.42 16.66
C GLU A 209 -1.94 -3.59 16.97
N THR A 210 -2.95 -3.81 16.11
CA THR A 210 -3.84 -4.98 16.23
C THR A 210 -3.05 -6.29 16.28
N ARG A 211 -2.04 -6.48 15.41
CA ARG A 211 -1.19 -7.68 15.43
C ARG A 211 -0.37 -7.84 16.71
N ARG A 212 0.07 -6.73 17.32
CA ARG A 212 0.78 -6.76 18.61
C ARG A 212 -0.16 -7.17 19.75
N ASN A 213 -1.43 -6.81 19.66
CA ASN A 213 -2.44 -7.03 20.70
C ASN A 213 -3.22 -8.35 20.54
N LEU A 214 -2.86 -9.23 19.59
CA LEU A 214 -3.56 -10.51 19.38
C LEU A 214 -3.29 -11.50 20.51
N SER A 215 -4.37 -12.11 21.03
CA SER A 215 -4.30 -13.25 21.92
C SER A 215 -3.78 -14.51 21.20
N ASP A 216 -3.29 -15.49 21.95
CA ASP A 216 -2.81 -16.77 21.41
C ASP A 216 -3.88 -17.49 20.58
N PHE A 217 -5.11 -17.46 21.08
CA PHE A 217 -6.25 -18.02 20.38
C PHE A 217 -6.53 -17.31 19.05
N ASP A 218 -6.41 -15.98 19.01
CA ASP A 218 -6.59 -15.22 17.78
C ASP A 218 -5.45 -15.48 16.78
N ARG A 219 -4.23 -15.72 17.26
CA ARG A 219 -3.12 -16.16 16.40
C ARG A 219 -3.41 -17.52 15.75
N PHE A 220 -4.02 -18.44 16.49
CA PHE A 220 -4.48 -19.72 15.93
C PHE A 220 -5.59 -19.52 14.88
N ARG A 221 -6.60 -18.70 15.17
CA ARG A 221 -7.66 -18.34 14.19
C ARG A 221 -7.06 -17.77 12.91
N VAL A 222 -6.15 -16.79 13.02
CA VAL A 222 -5.44 -16.20 11.87
C VAL A 222 -4.66 -17.25 11.07
N LEU A 223 -4.02 -18.21 11.73
CA LEU A 223 -3.29 -19.30 11.07
C LEU A 223 -4.23 -20.17 10.23
N VAL A 224 -5.37 -20.58 10.79
CA VAL A 224 -6.37 -21.41 10.10
C VAL A 224 -6.96 -20.67 8.91
N LEU A 225 -7.40 -19.41 9.10
CA LEU A 225 -7.94 -18.56 8.03
C LEU A 225 -6.93 -18.33 6.91
N ARG A 226 -5.64 -18.15 7.24
CA ARG A 226 -4.56 -18.03 6.23
C ARG A 226 -4.38 -19.31 5.42
N LYS A 227 -4.56 -20.50 6.01
CA LYS A 227 -4.49 -21.77 5.27
C LYS A 227 -5.67 -21.91 4.31
N GLN A 228 -6.90 -21.60 4.75
CA GLN A 228 -8.11 -21.62 3.91
C GLN A 228 -7.96 -20.69 2.71
N ARG A 229 -7.60 -19.41 2.95
CA ARG A 229 -7.36 -18.43 1.87
C ARG A 229 -6.29 -18.89 0.88
N ARG A 230 -5.19 -19.48 1.36
CA ARG A 230 -4.13 -20.00 0.49
C ARG A 230 -4.59 -21.15 -0.39
N TYR A 231 -5.43 -22.04 0.15
CA TYR A 231 -6.00 -23.16 -0.60
C TYR A 231 -6.89 -22.65 -1.74
N GLU A 232 -7.79 -21.71 -1.46
CA GLU A 232 -8.66 -21.09 -2.46
C GLU A 232 -7.88 -20.36 -3.56
N ILE A 233 -6.86 -19.57 -3.20
CA ILE A 233 -6.01 -18.88 -4.17
C ILE A 233 -5.30 -19.88 -5.10
N ARG A 234 -4.76 -20.98 -4.56
CA ARG A 234 -4.11 -22.02 -5.36
C ARG A 234 -5.09 -22.74 -6.27
N LYS A 235 -6.30 -23.03 -5.78
CA LYS A 235 -7.37 -23.64 -6.57
C LYS A 235 -7.79 -22.73 -7.73
N ALA A 236 -7.96 -21.44 -7.47
CA ALA A 236 -8.28 -20.45 -8.50
C ALA A 236 -7.15 -20.30 -9.52
N ALA A 237 -5.90 -20.25 -9.07
CA ALA A 237 -4.72 -20.14 -9.93
C ALA A 237 -4.47 -21.39 -10.79
N ALA A 238 -4.86 -22.57 -10.33
CA ALA A 238 -4.77 -23.80 -11.11
C ALA A 238 -5.92 -23.98 -12.12
N LYS A 239 -7.00 -23.21 -11.97
CA LYS A 239 -8.15 -23.22 -12.89
C LYS A 239 -8.02 -22.19 -14.02
N ALA A 240 -7.25 -21.12 -13.78
CA ALA A 240 -6.89 -20.11 -14.78
C ALA A 240 -5.77 -20.61 -15.69
#